data_AF-A0A1V1T2N1-F1
#
_entry.id   AF-A0A1V1T2N1-F1
#
_cell.length_a   1.000
_cell.length_b   1.000
_cell.length_c   1.000
_cell.angle_alpha   90.00
_cell.angle_beta   90.00
_cell.angle_gamma   90.00
#
_symmetry.space_group_name_H-M   'P 1'
#
loop_
_entity.id
_entity.type
_entity.pdbx_description
1 polymer ?
#
loop_
_entity_poly.entity_id
_entity_poly.type
_entity_poly.pdbx_seq_one_letter_code
_entity_poly.pdbx_strand_id
1 'polypeptide(L)'
;MGGAILGIAAWLLGSLWSYGVAGAPSPESLQSSITTLITNDLQGADSPFANSGLIILDSRSFASASRSCQELGEQLWSPELAISSIQTNLDYLKYTEKYEEPQKFWIASGNSTARTVDVNGDVSRTPEALELPVLCTHSAPFSNETSQDRSEKWRVTVRSNNDYITGYGFPTFLVSGYYQVIDLLGFEIA
;
A
#
# COMPACT_ATOMS: atom_id res chain seq x y z
N MET A 1 -17.78 -4.50 70.02
CA MET A 1 -18.70 -3.61 69.29
C MET A 1 -17.85 -2.42 68.87
N GLY A 2 -17.17 -2.41 67.72
CA GLY A 2 -17.71 -2.46 66.36
C GLY A 2 -17.47 -1.07 65.76
N GLY A 3 -16.66 -0.95 64.69
CA GLY A 3 -16.47 0.31 63.97
C GLY A 3 -15.09 0.44 63.33
N ALA A 4 -15.01 0.00 62.07
CA ALA A 4 -13.83 0.09 61.21
C ALA A 4 -13.98 1.22 60.18
N ILE A 5 -12.89 1.39 59.41
CA ILE A 5 -12.77 1.97 58.07
C ILE A 5 -12.22 3.40 58.01
N LEU A 6 -10.90 3.45 57.83
CA LEU A 6 -10.12 4.54 57.22
C LEU A 6 -10.51 4.66 55.74
N GLY A 7 -11.03 5.81 55.33
CA GLY A 7 -11.27 6.13 53.92
C GLY A 7 -10.02 6.77 53.30
N ILE A 8 -9.35 6.05 52.40
CA ILE A 8 -8.31 6.60 51.52
C ILE A 8 -8.99 6.92 50.18
N ALA A 9 -9.18 8.21 49.88
CA ALA A 9 -9.60 8.65 48.56
C ALA A 9 -8.38 8.70 47.63
N ALA A 10 -8.20 7.67 46.80
CA ALA A 10 -7.20 7.65 45.75
C ALA A 10 -7.76 8.36 44.50
N TRP A 11 -7.19 9.51 44.16
CA TRP A 11 -7.45 10.21 42.90
C TRP A 11 -6.82 9.44 41.75
N LEU A 12 -7.63 8.79 40.91
CA LEU A 12 -7.20 8.27 39.61
C LEU A 12 -7.24 9.42 38.60
N LEU A 13 -6.11 10.09 38.40
CA LEU A 13 -5.87 10.87 37.19
C LEU A 13 -5.60 9.88 36.06
N GLY A 14 -6.66 9.48 35.36
CA GLY A 14 -6.55 8.76 34.10
C GLY A 14 -5.89 9.68 33.06
N SER A 15 -4.63 9.42 32.72
CA SER A 15 -4.00 9.98 31.54
C SER A 15 -4.80 9.53 30.31
N LEU A 16 -5.52 10.44 29.67
CA LEU A 16 -6.13 10.22 28.36
C LEU A 16 -5.01 10.33 27.33
N TRP A 17 -4.47 9.19 26.90
CA TRP A 17 -3.61 9.12 25.73
C TRP A 17 -4.51 9.44 24.53
N SER A 18 -4.32 10.63 23.97
CA SER A 18 -4.99 11.02 22.73
C SER A 18 -4.33 10.24 21.61
N TYR A 19 -4.95 9.13 21.19
CA TYR A 19 -4.58 8.48 19.94
C TYR A 19 -4.92 9.45 18.81
N GLY A 20 -3.91 10.07 18.21
CA GLY A 20 -4.10 10.86 17.01
C GLY A 20 -4.62 9.93 15.91
N VAL A 21 -5.79 10.23 15.36
CA VAL A 21 -6.26 9.60 14.13
C VAL A 21 -5.37 10.13 13.02
N ALA A 22 -4.40 9.32 12.57
CA ALA A 22 -3.68 9.62 11.35
C ALA A 22 -4.68 9.59 10.19
N GLY A 23 -4.74 10.67 9.41
CA GLY A 23 -5.53 10.71 8.18
C GLY A 23 -5.10 9.59 7.24
N ALA A 24 -6.01 9.08 6.42
CA ALA A 24 -5.64 8.06 5.45
C ALA A 24 -4.58 8.60 4.48
N PRO A 25 -3.59 7.78 4.05
CA PRO A 25 -2.63 8.18 3.04
C PRO A 25 -3.33 8.63 1.76
N SER A 26 -2.76 9.65 1.12
CA SER A 26 -3.20 10.18 -0.18
C SER A 26 -1.99 10.42 -1.10
N PRO A 27 -2.21 10.54 -2.43
CA PRO A 27 -1.14 10.94 -3.34
C PRO A 27 -0.44 12.24 -2.92
N GLU A 28 -1.19 13.20 -2.37
CA GLU A 28 -0.64 14.46 -1.86
C GLU A 28 0.18 14.27 -0.58
N SER A 29 -0.26 13.42 0.36
CA SER A 29 0.49 13.16 1.59
C SER A 29 1.79 12.41 1.30
N LEU A 30 1.76 11.50 0.32
CA LEU A 30 2.91 10.73 -0.12
C LEU A 30 3.82 11.50 -1.07
N GLN A 31 3.34 12.61 -1.67
CA GLN A 31 4.00 13.33 -2.76
C GLN A 31 4.37 12.37 -3.90
N SER A 32 3.42 11.52 -4.27
CA SER A 32 3.59 10.45 -5.26
C SER A 32 2.24 10.07 -5.85
N SER A 33 2.22 9.76 -7.15
CA SER A 33 1.15 8.96 -7.72
C SER A 33 1.09 7.59 -7.04
N ILE A 34 -0.11 7.01 -6.96
CA ILE A 34 -0.33 5.67 -6.43
C ILE A 34 -0.94 4.85 -7.56
N THR A 35 -0.17 3.93 -8.12
CA THR A 35 -0.65 3.01 -9.17
C THR A 35 -0.79 1.62 -8.57
N THR A 36 -1.98 1.03 -8.65
CA THR A 36 -2.20 -0.36 -8.25
C THR A 36 -2.21 -1.26 -9.48
N LEU A 37 -1.40 -2.30 -9.47
CA LEU A 37 -1.32 -3.30 -10.52
C LEU A 37 -1.70 -4.67 -9.97
N ILE A 38 -2.77 -5.23 -10.51
CA ILE A 38 -3.34 -6.52 -10.08
C ILE A 38 -3.58 -7.40 -11.31
N THR A 39 -3.40 -8.71 -11.14
CA THR A 39 -3.76 -9.68 -12.18
C THR A 39 -5.28 -9.80 -12.22
N ASN A 40 -5.88 -9.43 -13.36
CA ASN A 40 -7.30 -9.64 -13.62
C ASN A 40 -7.48 -10.79 -14.61
N ASP A 41 -7.63 -12.00 -14.07
CA ASP A 41 -7.96 -13.21 -14.83
C ASP A 41 -9.44 -13.61 -14.68
N LEU A 42 -10.27 -12.70 -14.15
CA LEU A 42 -11.69 -12.91 -13.80
C LEU A 42 -11.95 -14.00 -12.75
N GLN A 43 -10.92 -14.54 -12.08
CA GLN A 43 -11.05 -15.55 -11.02
C GLN A 43 -11.03 -14.94 -9.61
N GLY A 44 -10.63 -13.67 -9.48
CA GLY A 44 -10.63 -12.97 -8.19
C GLY A 44 -9.80 -13.71 -7.14
N ALA A 45 -10.41 -14.04 -6.00
CA ALA A 45 -9.75 -14.74 -4.90
C ALA A 45 -9.32 -16.19 -5.25
N ASP A 46 -9.96 -16.81 -6.25
CA ASP A 46 -9.62 -18.16 -6.70
C ASP A 46 -8.44 -18.16 -7.69
N SER A 47 -7.96 -16.98 -8.11
CA SER A 47 -6.81 -16.86 -8.99
C SER A 47 -5.55 -17.40 -8.31
N PRO A 48 -4.73 -18.21 -9.01
CA PRO A 48 -3.40 -18.55 -8.51
C PRO A 48 -2.47 -17.34 -8.40
N PHE A 49 -2.85 -16.18 -8.96
CA PHE A 49 -2.11 -14.92 -8.89
C PHE A 49 -2.79 -13.87 -8.01
N ALA A 50 -3.79 -14.25 -7.22
CA ALA A 50 -4.57 -13.36 -6.35
C ALA A 50 -3.68 -12.48 -5.44
N ASN A 51 -2.57 -13.02 -4.92
CA ASN A 51 -1.64 -12.30 -4.04
C ASN A 51 -0.42 -11.68 -4.77
N SER A 52 -0.43 -11.64 -6.11
CA SER A 52 0.68 -11.09 -6.91
C SER A 52 0.62 -9.57 -7.06
N GLY A 53 -0.42 -8.91 -6.55
CA GLY A 53 -0.64 -7.47 -6.73
C GLY A 53 0.51 -6.61 -6.20
N LEU A 54 0.73 -5.48 -6.87
CA LEU A 54 1.74 -4.51 -6.54
C LEU A 54 1.14 -3.11 -6.46
N ILE A 55 1.67 -2.29 -5.55
CA ILE A 55 1.47 -0.84 -5.58
C ILE A 55 2.77 -0.20 -6.03
N ILE A 56 2.68 0.68 -7.02
CA ILE A 56 3.80 1.39 -7.62
C ILE A 56 3.72 2.85 -7.22
N LEU A 57 4.81 3.36 -6.65
CA LEU A 57 4.99 4.77 -6.31
C LEU A 57 6.06 5.41 -7.20
N ASP A 58 5.97 6.73 -7.33
CA ASP A 58 6.92 7.55 -8.08
C ASP A 58 8.33 7.49 -7.47
N SER A 59 9.31 7.93 -8.26
CA SER A 59 10.72 7.87 -7.92
C SER A 59 11.04 8.51 -6.57
N ARG A 60 11.77 7.77 -5.73
CA ARG A 60 12.22 8.23 -4.42
C ARG A 60 13.47 7.50 -3.92
N SER A 61 14.16 8.07 -2.93
CA SER A 61 15.23 7.35 -2.20
C SER A 61 14.73 6.08 -1.52
N PHE A 62 15.63 5.12 -1.27
CA PHE A 62 15.30 3.85 -0.62
C PHE A 62 14.65 4.03 0.78
N ALA A 63 15.16 4.96 1.58
CA ALA A 63 14.60 5.25 2.91
C ALA A 63 13.17 5.80 2.82
N SER A 64 12.92 6.67 1.83
CA SER A 64 11.60 7.23 1.56
C SER A 64 10.64 6.18 0.99
N ALA A 65 11.16 5.25 0.19
CA ALA A 65 10.41 4.13 -0.37
C ALA A 65 9.82 3.24 0.73
N SER A 66 10.67 2.81 1.67
CA SER A 66 10.25 2.00 2.82
C SER A 66 9.18 2.70 3.67
N ARG A 67 9.38 3.98 3.99
CA ARG A 67 8.41 4.76 4.76
C ARG A 67 7.06 4.88 4.05
N SER A 68 7.04 5.14 2.76
CA SER A 68 5.78 5.32 2.05
C SER A 68 5.00 4.05 1.83
N CYS A 69 5.65 2.90 1.66
CA CYS A 69 4.92 1.63 1.72
C CYS A 69 4.28 1.44 3.10
N GLN A 70 4.98 1.75 4.19
CA GLN A 70 4.44 1.64 5.56
C GLN A 70 3.27 2.60 5.82
N GLU A 71 3.31 3.81 5.28
CA GLU A 71 2.20 4.77 5.36
C GLU A 71 0.94 4.26 4.64
N LEU A 72 1.12 3.41 3.61
CA LEU A 72 0.04 2.70 2.92
C LEU A 72 -0.45 1.44 3.65
N GLY A 73 0.14 1.10 4.81
CA GLY A 73 -0.14 -0.16 5.50
C GLY A 73 0.50 -1.38 4.81
N GLU A 74 1.43 -1.14 3.89
CA GLU A 74 2.11 -2.15 3.07
C GLU A 74 3.61 -2.18 3.39
N GLN A 75 4.35 -3.04 2.70
CA GLN A 75 5.81 -3.11 2.81
C GLN A 75 6.44 -3.12 1.43
N LEU A 76 7.75 -2.87 1.35
CA LEU A 76 8.47 -3.09 0.09
C LEU A 76 8.31 -4.55 -0.34
N TRP A 77 7.99 -4.76 -1.61
CA TRP A 77 7.92 -6.10 -2.18
C TRP A 77 9.29 -6.77 -2.11
N SER A 78 9.33 -8.09 -1.94
CA SER A 78 10.57 -8.86 -2.04
C SER A 78 10.30 -10.24 -2.65
N PRO A 79 11.28 -10.80 -3.39
CA PRO A 79 11.17 -12.16 -3.94
C PRO A 79 10.96 -13.23 -2.85
N GLU A 80 11.36 -12.94 -1.62
CA GLU A 80 11.31 -13.85 -0.49
C GLU A 80 9.92 -13.90 0.20
N LEU A 81 8.96 -13.06 -0.18
CA LEU A 81 7.63 -13.00 0.44
C LEU A 81 6.76 -14.24 0.19
N ALA A 82 7.24 -15.22 -0.58
CA ALA A 82 6.50 -16.43 -0.95
C ALA A 82 5.09 -16.13 -1.51
N ILE A 83 4.93 -14.97 -2.14
CA ILE A 83 3.72 -14.60 -2.89
C ILE A 83 3.84 -15.13 -4.32
N SER A 84 2.73 -15.18 -5.05
CA SER A 84 2.75 -15.60 -6.45
C SER A 84 3.65 -14.71 -7.28
N SER A 85 4.25 -15.29 -8.32
CA SER A 85 5.19 -14.59 -9.20
C SER A 85 4.60 -13.27 -9.70
N ILE A 86 5.38 -12.19 -9.57
CA ILE A 86 5.01 -10.87 -10.08
C ILE A 86 5.38 -10.69 -11.56
N GLN A 87 5.92 -11.71 -12.23
CA GLN A 87 6.42 -11.59 -13.60
C GLN A 87 5.36 -11.04 -14.56
N THR A 88 4.11 -11.50 -14.45
CA THR A 88 3.01 -10.97 -15.27
C THR A 88 2.79 -9.47 -15.08
N ASN A 89 3.00 -8.95 -13.87
CA ASN A 89 2.93 -7.52 -13.59
C ASN A 89 4.12 -6.78 -14.25
N LEU A 90 5.34 -7.32 -14.14
CA LEU A 90 6.53 -6.72 -14.78
C LEU A 90 6.42 -6.74 -16.31
N ASP A 91 5.93 -7.83 -16.89
CA ASP A 91 5.67 -7.97 -18.33
C ASP A 91 4.64 -6.94 -18.82
N TYR A 92 3.58 -6.71 -18.02
CA TYR A 92 2.60 -5.66 -18.32
C TYR A 92 3.25 -4.27 -18.28
N LEU A 93 4.08 -3.97 -17.28
CA LEU A 93 4.78 -2.68 -17.21
C LEU A 93 5.68 -2.45 -18.42
N LYS A 94 6.39 -3.49 -18.87
CA LYS A 94 7.19 -3.47 -20.09
C LYS A 94 6.34 -3.25 -21.34
N TYR A 95 5.16 -3.86 -21.41
CA TYR A 95 4.21 -3.68 -22.52
C TYR A 95 3.61 -2.27 -22.59
N THR A 96 3.33 -1.63 -21.46
CA THR A 96 2.73 -0.28 -21.45
C THR A 96 3.66 0.83 -21.97
N GLU A 97 4.93 0.53 -22.25
CA GLU A 97 5.97 1.49 -22.66
C GLU A 97 6.19 2.65 -21.67
N LYS A 98 5.54 2.63 -20.50
CA LYS A 98 5.70 3.63 -19.43
C LYS A 98 7.09 3.56 -18.78
N TYR A 99 7.76 2.43 -18.92
CA TYR A 99 9.07 2.14 -18.32
C TYR A 99 9.98 1.53 -19.38
N GLU A 100 10.94 2.31 -19.90
CA GLU A 100 11.94 1.83 -20.86
C GLU A 100 13.06 1.05 -20.17
N GLU A 101 13.68 0.09 -20.87
CA GLU A 101 14.84 -0.63 -20.33
C GLU A 101 16.07 0.29 -20.22
N PRO A 102 16.88 0.21 -19.14
CA PRO A 102 16.79 -0.73 -18.01
C PRO A 102 16.11 -0.11 -16.78
N GLN A 103 14.79 0.13 -16.81
CA GLN A 103 14.05 0.61 -15.64
C GLN A 103 14.22 -0.33 -14.44
N LYS A 104 14.58 0.24 -13.30
CA LYS A 104 14.71 -0.43 -12.02
C LYS A 104 13.70 0.10 -11.02
N PHE A 105 13.25 -0.77 -10.12
CA PHE A 105 12.34 -0.43 -9.04
C PHE A 105 12.92 -0.81 -7.70
N TRP A 106 12.71 0.02 -6.68
CA TRP A 106 13.06 -0.31 -5.30
C TRP A 106 12.24 -1.49 -4.80
N ILE A 107 12.94 -2.45 -4.18
CA ILE A 107 12.38 -3.62 -3.51
C ILE A 107 13.01 -3.74 -2.11
N ALA A 108 12.50 -4.64 -1.27
CA ALA A 108 13.01 -4.81 0.08
C ALA A 108 14.51 -5.16 0.08
N SER A 109 15.22 -4.66 1.10
CA SER A 109 16.64 -4.94 1.26
C SER A 109 16.90 -6.44 1.43
N GLY A 110 18.06 -6.89 0.99
CA GLY A 110 18.54 -8.26 1.18
C GLY A 110 19.87 -8.22 1.89
N ASN A 111 20.01 -8.95 3.01
CA ASN A 111 21.20 -8.90 3.85
C ASN A 111 21.62 -7.45 4.20
N SER A 112 20.65 -6.63 4.59
CA SER A 112 20.83 -5.21 4.95
C SER A 112 21.36 -4.32 3.83
N THR A 113 21.29 -4.76 2.57
CA THR A 113 21.68 -3.95 1.41
C THR A 113 20.45 -3.60 0.59
N ALA A 114 20.31 -2.33 0.18
CA ALA A 114 19.26 -1.92 -0.74
C ALA A 114 19.37 -2.66 -2.09
N ARG A 115 18.23 -3.06 -2.62
CA ARG A 115 18.11 -3.85 -3.84
C ARG A 115 17.05 -3.25 -4.74
N THR A 116 17.20 -3.52 -6.03
CA THR A 116 16.21 -3.21 -7.04
C THR A 116 15.90 -4.45 -7.86
N VAL A 117 14.70 -4.51 -8.43
CA VAL A 117 14.35 -5.43 -9.51
C VAL A 117 14.17 -4.64 -10.79
N ASP A 118 14.54 -5.19 -11.94
CA ASP A 118 14.19 -4.61 -13.23
C ASP A 118 12.94 -5.26 -13.86
N VAL A 119 12.51 -4.74 -15.01
CA VAL A 119 11.34 -5.25 -15.74
C VAL A 119 11.50 -6.70 -16.25
N ASN A 120 12.72 -7.24 -16.29
CA ASN A 120 12.96 -8.64 -16.63
C ASN A 120 12.96 -9.55 -15.40
N GLY A 121 12.76 -8.99 -14.20
CA GLY A 121 12.77 -9.72 -12.94
C GLY A 121 14.17 -9.86 -12.32
N ASP A 122 15.19 -9.22 -12.88
CA ASP A 122 16.56 -9.37 -12.39
C ASP A 122 16.81 -8.48 -11.17
N VAL A 123 17.22 -9.12 -10.07
CA VAL A 123 17.51 -8.44 -8.81
C VAL A 123 18.98 -8.02 -8.73
N SER A 124 19.22 -6.74 -8.48
CA SER A 124 20.57 -6.18 -8.33
C SER A 124 20.70 -5.30 -7.09
N ARG A 125 21.93 -5.18 -6.58
CA ARG A 125 22.25 -4.22 -5.50
C ARG A 125 22.40 -2.83 -6.11
N THR A 126 21.89 -1.83 -5.41
CA THR A 126 21.84 -0.46 -5.93
C THR A 126 22.14 0.54 -4.81
N PRO A 127 22.95 1.59 -5.06
CA PRO A 127 23.21 2.63 -4.06
C PRO A 127 21.92 3.34 -3.63
N GLU A 128 21.73 3.51 -2.32
CA GLU A 128 20.50 4.07 -1.71
C GLU A 128 20.18 5.52 -2.09
N ALA A 129 21.18 6.24 -2.62
CA ALA A 129 21.06 7.64 -3.05
C ALA A 129 20.34 7.82 -4.39
N LEU A 130 20.00 6.75 -5.10
CA LEU A 130 19.22 6.85 -6.34
C LEU A 130 17.74 7.08 -6.05
N GLU A 131 17.11 7.89 -6.88
CA GLU A 131 15.66 8.10 -6.87
C GLU A 131 15.06 7.16 -7.93
N LEU A 132 14.36 6.10 -7.48
CA LEU A 132 13.78 5.08 -8.35
C LEU A 132 12.33 4.82 -7.94
N PRO A 133 11.45 4.45 -8.89
CA PRO A 133 10.09 4.06 -8.58
C PRO A 133 10.08 2.86 -7.63
N VAL A 134 9.01 2.69 -6.89
CA VAL A 134 8.95 1.76 -5.75
C VAL A 134 7.93 0.68 -5.98
N LEU A 135 8.26 -0.57 -5.65
CA LEU A 135 7.27 -1.65 -5.55
C LEU A 135 6.94 -1.92 -4.09
N CYS A 136 5.72 -1.60 -3.70
CA CYS A 136 5.12 -2.06 -2.45
C CYS A 136 4.27 -3.30 -2.70
N THR A 137 4.07 -4.10 -1.65
CA THR A 137 3.06 -5.18 -1.64
C THR A 137 1.66 -4.61 -1.83
N HIS A 138 0.75 -5.45 -2.31
CA HIS A 138 -0.68 -5.21 -2.24
C HIS A 138 -1.32 -6.39 -1.50
N SER A 139 -1.31 -6.33 -0.17
CA SER A 139 -1.74 -7.42 0.71
C SER A 139 -3.21 -7.35 1.12
N ALA A 140 -3.92 -6.34 0.64
CA ALA A 140 -5.34 -6.19 0.93
C ALA A 140 -6.17 -7.37 0.40
N PRO A 141 -7.09 -7.92 1.22
CA PRO A 141 -7.87 -9.09 0.85
C PRO A 141 -8.89 -8.76 -0.25
N PHE A 142 -9.24 -9.76 -1.05
CA PHE A 142 -10.38 -9.66 -1.97
C PHE A 142 -11.66 -9.43 -1.19
N SER A 143 -12.40 -8.38 -1.55
CA SER A 143 -13.77 -8.21 -1.10
C SER A 143 -14.68 -9.19 -1.82
N ASN A 144 -15.73 -9.66 -1.13
CA ASN A 144 -16.82 -10.42 -1.74
C ASN A 144 -18.18 -9.84 -1.31
N GLU A 145 -19.28 -10.41 -1.80
CA GLU A 145 -20.64 -9.93 -1.51
C GLU A 145 -20.95 -9.85 0.00
N THR A 146 -20.28 -10.66 0.82
CA THR A 146 -20.54 -10.82 2.25
C THR A 146 -19.45 -10.29 3.17
N SER A 147 -18.27 -9.94 2.64
CA SER A 147 -17.09 -9.56 3.41
C SER A 147 -16.33 -8.42 2.74
N GLN A 148 -16.21 -7.31 3.48
CA GLN A 148 -15.41 -6.15 3.11
C GLN A 148 -14.62 -5.72 4.36
N ASP A 149 -13.29 -5.86 4.33
CA ASP A 149 -12.43 -5.38 5.41
C ASP A 149 -12.26 -3.85 5.31
N ARG A 150 -13.06 -3.12 6.10
CA ARG A 150 -13.05 -1.65 6.17
C ARG A 150 -12.11 -1.11 7.25
N SER A 151 -11.13 -1.90 7.68
CA SER A 151 -10.14 -1.46 8.66
C SER A 151 -9.36 -0.24 8.16
N GLU A 152 -8.97 0.65 9.06
CA GLU A 152 -8.26 1.89 8.72
C GLU A 152 -6.94 1.64 7.97
N LYS A 153 -6.32 0.46 8.16
CA LYS A 153 -5.09 0.06 7.46
C LYS A 153 -5.23 -0.03 5.94
N TRP A 154 -6.43 -0.21 5.40
CA TRP A 154 -6.66 -0.28 3.96
C TRP A 154 -7.20 1.02 3.39
N ARG A 155 -7.31 2.07 4.20
CA ARG A 155 -7.96 3.31 3.82
C ARG A 155 -6.99 4.16 2.99
N VAL A 156 -7.41 4.61 1.81
CA VAL A 156 -6.67 5.56 0.97
C VAL A 156 -7.60 6.68 0.59
N THR A 157 -7.13 7.92 0.68
CA THR A 157 -7.89 9.10 0.27
C THR A 157 -7.33 9.64 -1.03
N VAL A 158 -8.19 9.97 -1.98
CA VAL A 158 -7.82 10.64 -3.22
C VAL A 158 -8.65 11.92 -3.36
N ARG A 159 -8.09 12.96 -3.98
CA ARG A 159 -8.84 14.18 -4.27
C ARG A 159 -9.45 14.09 -5.67
N SER A 160 -10.76 14.28 -5.78
CA SER A 160 -11.49 14.28 -7.05
C SER A 160 -12.50 15.42 -7.06
N ASN A 161 -12.52 16.23 -8.12
CA ASN A 161 -13.43 17.38 -8.27
C ASN A 161 -13.51 18.29 -7.02
N ASN A 162 -12.37 18.54 -6.39
CA ASN A 162 -12.23 19.36 -5.17
C ASN A 162 -12.82 18.75 -3.89
N ASP A 163 -13.26 17.49 -3.93
CA ASP A 163 -13.69 16.69 -2.79
C ASP A 163 -12.67 15.60 -2.45
N TYR A 164 -12.63 15.20 -1.18
CA TYR A 164 -11.82 14.08 -0.71
C TYR A 164 -12.65 12.80 -0.71
N ILE A 165 -12.23 11.84 -1.52
CA ILE A 165 -12.87 10.53 -1.63
C ILE A 165 -11.98 9.53 -0.91
N THR A 166 -12.49 8.98 0.18
CA THR A 166 -11.83 7.90 0.90
C THR A 166 -12.39 6.56 0.44
N GLY A 167 -11.50 5.73 -0.10
CA GLY A 167 -11.79 4.35 -0.44
C GLY A 167 -10.95 3.38 0.38
N TYR A 168 -11.25 2.10 0.20
CA TYR A 168 -10.46 1.01 0.77
C TYR A 168 -9.75 0.29 -0.37
N GLY A 169 -8.44 0.07 -0.22
CA GLY A 169 -7.55 -0.54 -1.20
C GLY A 169 -7.79 -2.03 -1.36
N PHE A 170 -8.99 -2.45 -1.73
CA PHE A 170 -9.21 -3.82 -2.21
C PHE A 170 -8.66 -3.94 -3.65
N PRO A 171 -8.49 -5.17 -4.19
CA PRO A 171 -8.29 -5.37 -5.63
C PRO A 171 -9.45 -4.82 -6.50
N THR A 172 -10.45 -4.18 -5.90
CA THR A 172 -11.40 -3.27 -6.56
C THR A 172 -11.59 -2.08 -5.63
N PHE A 173 -11.07 -0.90 -5.97
CA PHE A 173 -11.18 0.27 -5.08
C PHE A 173 -12.67 0.56 -4.78
N LEU A 174 -13.09 0.40 -3.53
CA LEU A 174 -14.46 0.69 -3.11
C LEU A 174 -14.46 2.03 -2.37
N VAL A 175 -15.12 3.02 -2.97
CA VAL A 175 -15.43 4.29 -2.31
C VAL A 175 -16.57 4.06 -1.32
N SER A 176 -16.44 4.58 -0.10
CA SER A 176 -17.51 4.52 0.90
C SER A 176 -18.80 5.15 0.36
N GLY A 177 -19.77 4.31 -0.02
CA GLY A 177 -21.14 4.73 -0.36
C GLY A 177 -21.64 4.42 -1.77
N TYR A 178 -20.80 4.05 -2.73
CA TYR A 178 -21.24 3.67 -4.09
C TYR A 178 -20.33 2.59 -4.69
N TYR A 179 -20.93 1.55 -5.30
CA TYR A 179 -20.23 0.62 -6.18
C TYR A 179 -19.81 1.37 -7.45
N GLN A 180 -18.70 2.11 -7.40
CA GLN A 180 -18.02 2.58 -8.60
C GLN A 180 -16.69 1.87 -8.70
N VAL A 181 -16.57 1.01 -9.71
CA VAL A 181 -15.31 0.43 -10.16
C VAL A 181 -14.48 1.60 -10.67
N ILE A 182 -13.55 2.10 -9.86
CA ILE A 182 -12.53 3.04 -10.33
C ILE A 182 -11.38 2.16 -10.81
N ASP A 183 -11.37 1.86 -12.11
CA ASP A 183 -10.15 1.47 -12.79
C ASP A 183 -9.15 2.62 -12.61
N LEU A 184 -8.09 2.40 -11.84
CA LEU A 184 -6.98 3.36 -11.70
C LEU A 184 -6.08 3.39 -12.95
N LEU A 185 -6.54 2.80 -14.06
CA LEU A 185 -5.99 3.02 -15.39
C LEU A 185 -6.52 4.37 -15.93
N GLY A 186 -5.83 5.46 -15.58
CA GLY A 186 -5.95 6.72 -16.33
C GLY A 186 -6.75 7.83 -15.66
N PHE A 187 -6.39 8.23 -14.44
CA PHE A 187 -6.61 9.62 -14.03
C PHE A 187 -5.52 10.51 -14.65
N GLU A 188 -5.62 10.68 -15.97
CA GLU A 188 -4.99 11.80 -16.65
C GLU A 188 -5.83 13.04 -16.35
N ILE A 189 -5.15 14.06 -15.83
CA ILE A 189 -5.73 15.30 -15.35
C ILE A 189 -6.17 16.10 -16.59
N ALA A 190 -7.46 16.34 -16.74
CA ALA A 190 -8.02 17.39 -17.59
C ALA A 190 -9.08 18.16 -16.82
#